data_AF-A0AAQ3ESS1-F1
#
_entry.id   AF-A0AAQ3ESS1-F1
#
_cell.length_a   1.000
_cell.length_b   1.000
_cell.length_c   1.000
_cell.angle_alpha   90.00
_cell.angle_beta   90.00
_cell.angle_gamma   90.00
#
_symmetry.space_group_name_H-M   'P 1'
#
loop_
_entity.id
_entity.type
_entity.pdbx_description
1 polymer ?
#
loop_
_entity_poly.entity_id
_entity_poly.type
_entity_poly.pdbx_seq_one_letter_code
_entity_poly.pdbx_strand_id
1 'polypeptide(L)'
;MLNELRNQLWKAMHLNPVWPSDLLVSAKDPDYEQVIFKQINDHLEVELFFTENGDIVKAIYLFDDNEYLQHASIIEGDSQSTIYDRQKEIETILTKIKKLTTSNKITSA
;
A
#
# COMPACT_ATOMS: atom_id res chain seq x y z
N MET A 1 15.53 -1.91 -18.39
CA MET A 1 14.09 -1.57 -18.47
C MET A 1 13.16 -2.77 -18.28
N LEU A 2 13.08 -3.77 -19.18
CA LEU A 2 12.13 -4.88 -18.99
C LEU A 2 12.42 -5.75 -17.75
N ASN A 3 13.68 -6.10 -17.52
CA ASN A 3 14.09 -6.87 -16.33
C ASN A 3 13.85 -6.10 -15.03
N GLU A 4 13.95 -4.77 -15.07
CA GLU A 4 13.65 -3.90 -13.93
C GLU A 4 12.16 -3.91 -13.61
N LEU A 5 11.29 -3.82 -14.62
CA LEU A 5 9.84 -3.96 -14.43
C LEU A 5 9.45 -5.35 -13.92
N ARG A 6 10.12 -6.41 -14.37
CA ARG A 6 9.91 -7.77 -13.81
C ARG A 6 10.30 -7.85 -12.35
N ASN A 7 11.41 -7.22 -11.96
CA ASN A 7 11.82 -7.14 -10.56
C ASN A 7 10.82 -6.33 -9.73
N GLN A 8 10.35 -5.19 -10.23
CA GLN A 8 9.30 -4.40 -9.57
C GLN A 8 8.02 -5.21 -9.38
N LEU A 9 7.58 -5.96 -10.39
CA LEU A 9 6.41 -6.82 -10.29
C LEU A 9 6.60 -7.90 -9.22
N TRP A 10 7.75 -8.58 -9.22
CA TRP A 10 8.06 -9.58 -8.20
C TRP A 10 8.03 -8.98 -6.79
N LYS A 11 8.58 -7.77 -6.61
CA LYS A 11 8.54 -7.06 -5.34
C LYS A 11 7.10 -6.73 -4.91
N ALA A 12 6.28 -6.16 -5.79
CA ALA A 12 4.89 -5.82 -5.47
C ALA A 12 4.03 -7.04 -5.13
N MET A 13 4.34 -8.22 -5.71
CA MET A 13 3.61 -9.46 -5.44
C MET A 13 4.04 -10.17 -4.16
N HIS A 14 5.30 -10.04 -3.74
CA HIS A 14 5.90 -10.92 -2.72
C HIS A 14 6.49 -10.19 -1.51
N LEU A 15 6.83 -8.92 -1.64
CA LEU A 15 7.30 -8.12 -0.52
C LEU A 15 6.13 -7.45 0.18
N ASN A 16 6.28 -7.30 1.49
CA ASN A 16 5.35 -6.54 2.31
C ASN A 16 6.04 -5.22 2.71
N PRO A 17 5.50 -4.06 2.32
CA PRO A 17 6.13 -2.78 2.64
C PRO A 17 6.02 -2.44 4.14
N VAL A 18 4.99 -2.95 4.81
CA VAL A 18 4.75 -2.78 6.24
C VAL A 18 4.01 -3.99 6.76
N TRP A 19 4.31 -4.44 7.98
CA TRP A 19 3.57 -5.49 8.67
C TRP A 19 2.64 -4.88 9.73
N PRO A 20 1.54 -5.57 10.11
CA PRO A 20 0.69 -5.12 11.21
C PRO A 20 1.47 -4.86 12.51
N SER A 21 2.50 -5.67 12.79
CA SER A 21 3.36 -5.51 13.96
C SER A 21 4.20 -4.23 13.94
N ASP A 22 4.55 -3.73 12.75
CA ASP A 22 5.30 -2.48 12.62
C ASP A 22 4.43 -1.29 13.04
N LEU A 23 3.12 -1.35 12.77
CA LEU A 23 2.16 -0.29 13.14
C LEU A 23 1.89 -0.23 14.65
N LEU A 24 2.07 -1.35 15.37
CA LEU A 24 2.01 -1.34 16.85
C LEU A 24 3.15 -0.53 17.46
N VAL A 25 4.31 -0.47 16.79
CA VAL A 25 5.45 0.31 17.30
C VAL A 25 5.12 1.80 17.31
N SER A 26 4.27 2.26 16.40
CA SER A 26 3.82 3.64 16.34
C SER A 26 3.08 4.10 17.60
N ALA A 27 2.51 3.18 18.39
CA ALA A 27 1.89 3.52 19.68
C ALA A 27 2.89 4.05 20.73
N LYS A 28 4.21 3.98 20.46
CA LYS A 28 5.24 4.56 21.33
C LYS A 28 5.53 6.03 21.02
N ASP A 29 5.05 6.52 19.88
CA ASP A 29 5.25 7.90 19.44
C ASP A 29 4.27 8.81 20.20
N PRO A 30 4.74 9.89 20.85
CA PRO A 30 3.88 10.79 21.61
C PRO A 30 2.82 11.49 20.77
N ASP A 31 3.01 11.61 19.46
CA ASP A 31 2.04 12.24 18.55
C ASP A 31 0.94 11.25 18.12
N TYR A 32 1.07 9.95 18.45
CA TYR A 32 0.05 8.94 18.20
C TYR A 32 -0.95 8.87 19.35
N GLU A 33 -2.22 9.13 19.02
CA GLU A 33 -3.33 9.14 19.96
C GLU A 33 -3.89 7.73 20.17
N GLN A 34 -4.01 6.96 19.08
CA GLN A 34 -4.68 5.66 19.12
C GLN A 34 -4.28 4.74 17.98
N VAL A 35 -4.23 3.44 18.28
CA VAL A 35 -4.17 2.37 17.27
C VAL A 35 -5.36 1.44 17.48
N ILE A 36 -6.12 1.16 16.42
CA ILE A 36 -7.28 0.26 16.44
C ILE A 36 -7.07 -0.86 15.45
N PHE A 37 -7.24 -2.10 15.90
CA PHE A 37 -7.27 -3.30 15.05
C PHE A 37 -8.70 -3.77 14.91
N LYS A 38 -9.15 -3.95 13.67
CA LYS A 38 -10.49 -4.45 13.35
C LYS A 38 -10.36 -5.58 12.34
N GLN A 39 -11.11 -6.64 12.55
CA GLN A 39 -11.29 -7.65 11.52
C GLN A 39 -12.53 -7.27 10.70
N ILE A 40 -12.35 -7.07 9.40
CA ILE A 40 -13.42 -6.73 8.47
C ILE A 40 -13.44 -7.80 7.38
N ASN A 41 -14.47 -8.64 7.40
CA ASN A 41 -14.51 -9.87 6.61
C ASN A 41 -13.23 -10.70 6.89
N ASP A 42 -12.47 -11.03 5.85
CA ASP A 42 -11.20 -11.76 5.88
C ASP A 42 -9.99 -10.81 5.73
N HIS A 43 -10.11 -9.59 6.25
CA HIS A 43 -9.03 -8.60 6.22
C HIS A 43 -8.81 -8.04 7.62
N LEU A 44 -7.55 -7.73 7.91
CA LEU A 44 -7.19 -6.94 9.07
C LEU A 44 -7.13 -5.47 8.65
N GLU A 45 -7.99 -4.65 9.24
CA GLU A 45 -7.91 -3.20 9.18
C GLU A 45 -7.17 -2.68 10.41
N VAL A 46 -6.17 -1.83 10.19
CA VAL A 46 -5.49 -1.09 11.23
C VAL A 46 -5.73 0.39 11.01
N GLU A 47 -6.33 1.05 12.00
CA GLU A 47 -6.50 2.49 12.02
C GLU A 47 -5.49 3.11 12.97
N LEU A 48 -4.75 4.10 12.49
CA LEU A 48 -3.83 4.91 13.28
C LEU A 48 -4.37 6.32 13.35
N PHE A 49 -4.50 6.84 14.56
CA PHE A 49 -4.86 8.23 14.83
C PHE A 49 -3.65 8.92 15.42
N PHE A 50 -3.24 10.03 14.81
CA PHE A 50 -2.12 10.84 15.26
C PHE A 50 -2.40 12.31 15.00
N THR A 51 -1.72 13.17 15.75
CA THR A 51 -1.85 14.62 15.61
C THR A 51 -0.74 15.14 14.71
N GLU A 52 -1.10 15.83 13.62
CA GLU A 52 -0.16 16.50 12.72
C GLU A 52 -0.55 17.96 12.57
N ASN A 53 0.37 18.88 12.88
CA ASN A 53 0.13 20.33 12.88
C ASN A 53 -1.09 20.78 13.72
N GLY A 54 -1.47 20.00 14.73
CA GLY A 54 -2.60 20.28 15.62
C GLY A 54 -3.94 19.70 15.16
N ASP A 55 -3.98 19.06 14.00
CA ASP A 55 -5.16 18.37 13.47
C ASP A 55 -5.04 16.85 13.65
N ILE A 56 -6.18 16.18 13.88
CA ILE A 56 -6.22 14.72 13.97
C ILE A 56 -6.22 14.15 12.56
N VAL A 57 -5.23 13.31 12.29
CA VAL A 57 -5.06 12.57 11.06
C VAL A 57 -5.34 11.10 11.32
N LYS A 58 -6.04 10.46 10.38
CA LYS A 58 -6.33 9.03 10.43
C LYS A 58 -5.67 8.31 9.27
N ALA A 59 -4.71 7.44 9.55
CA ALA A 59 -4.23 6.47 8.58
C ALA A 59 -5.01 5.15 8.69
N ILE A 60 -5.29 4.53 7.54
CA ILE A 60 -5.98 3.24 7.43
C ILE A 60 -5.11 2.31 6.61
N TYR A 61 -4.81 1.14 7.16
CA TYR A 61 -4.10 0.05 6.50
C TYR A 61 -4.99 -1.18 6.42
N LEU A 62 -5.10 -1.78 5.25
CA LEU A 62 -5.86 -3.00 5.00
C LEU A 62 -4.90 -4.11 4.59
N PHE A 63 -4.89 -5.19 5.37
CA PHE A 63 -4.09 -6.39 5.16
C PHE A 63 -4.98 -7.57 4.81
N ASP A 64 -4.49 -8.47 3.96
CA ASP A 64 -5.16 -9.75 3.69
C ASP A 64 -4.89 -10.79 4.79
N ASP A 65 -5.47 -11.99 4.64
CA ASP A 65 -5.29 -13.13 5.57
C ASP A 65 -3.84 -13.58 5.75
N ASN A 66 -2.95 -13.22 4.84
CA ASN A 66 -1.52 -13.52 4.92
C ASN A 66 -0.71 -12.32 5.46
N GLU A 67 -1.41 -11.33 6.04
CA GLU A 67 -0.86 -10.08 6.58
C GLU A 67 -0.16 -9.20 5.53
N TYR A 68 -0.38 -9.43 4.23
CA TYR A 68 0.16 -8.58 3.19
C TYR A 68 -0.68 -7.31 3.04
N LEU A 69 -0.01 -6.15 3.06
CA LEU A 69 -0.67 -4.87 2.85
C LEU A 69 -1.27 -4.81 1.45
N GLN A 70 -2.59 -4.64 1.36
CA GLN A 70 -3.32 -4.47 0.11
C GLN A 70 -3.55 -2.99 -0.20
N HIS A 71 -3.87 -2.20 0.83
CA HIS A 71 -4.21 -0.79 0.68
C HIS A 71 -3.77 0.02 1.90
N ALA A 72 -3.30 1.24 1.67
CA ALA A 72 -3.11 2.24 2.71
C ALA A 72 -3.64 3.60 2.26
N SER A 73 -4.35 4.29 3.14
CA SER A 73 -4.86 5.64 2.90
C SER A 73 -4.75 6.50 4.14
N ILE A 74 -4.81 7.81 3.94
CA ILE A 74 -4.82 8.82 4.99
C ILE A 74 -6.06 9.69 4.82
N ILE A 75 -6.67 10.05 5.94
CA ILE A 75 -7.82 10.93 6.05
C ILE A 75 -7.40 12.14 6.87
N GLU A 76 -7.51 13.31 6.24
CA GLU A 76 -7.21 14.63 6.80
C GLU A 76 -8.45 15.50 6.61
N GLY A 77 -9.16 15.78 7.71
CA GLY A 77 -10.48 16.43 7.65
C GLY A 77 -11.47 15.64 6.80
N ASP A 78 -12.00 16.26 5.75
CA ASP A 78 -12.95 15.65 4.81
C ASP A 78 -12.28 14.97 3.59
N SER A 79 -10.95 15.00 3.51
CA SER A 79 -10.20 14.49 2.37
C SER A 79 -9.58 13.14 2.67
N GLN A 80 -9.72 12.18 1.74
CA GLN A 80 -9.01 10.90 1.78
C GLN A 80 -8.03 10.82 0.61
N SER A 81 -6.80 10.39 0.87
CA SER A 81 -5.82 10.12 -0.18
C SER A 81 -5.21 8.72 -0.02
N THR A 82 -5.02 8.04 -1.15
CA THR A 82 -4.40 6.71 -1.19
C THR A 82 -2.88 6.86 -1.19
N ILE A 83 -2.23 6.29 -0.17
CA ILE A 83 -0.77 6.20 -0.07
C ILE A 83 -0.27 4.98 -0.85
N TYR A 84 -0.99 3.86 -0.74
CA TYR A 84 -0.60 2.59 -1.33
C TYR A 84 -1.80 1.78 -1.79
N ASP A 85 -1.67 1.15 -2.96
CA ASP A 85 -2.64 0.20 -3.51
C ASP A 85 -1.88 -0.86 -4.30
N ARG A 86 -1.83 -2.08 -3.73
CA ARG A 86 -1.05 -3.20 -4.28
C ARG A 86 -1.55 -3.61 -5.67
N GLN A 87 -2.87 -3.70 -5.85
CA GLN A 87 -3.44 -4.12 -7.10
C GLN A 87 -3.15 -3.10 -8.20
N LYS A 88 -3.35 -1.82 -7.91
CA LYS A 88 -3.04 -0.72 -8.84
C LYS A 88 -1.57 -0.67 -9.22
N GLU A 89 -0.66 -0.92 -8.27
CA GLU A 89 0.78 -1.01 -8.53
C GLU A 89 1.09 -2.16 -9.51
N ILE A 90 0.58 -3.36 -9.23
CA ILE A 90 0.75 -4.55 -10.09
C ILE A 90 0.21 -4.29 -11.50
N GLU A 91 -1.01 -3.77 -11.63
CA GLU A 91 -1.65 -3.47 -12.92
C GLU A 91 -0.86 -2.42 -13.72
N THR A 92 -0.33 -1.40 -13.04
CA THR A 92 0.50 -0.37 -13.65
C THR A 92 1.79 -0.97 -14.22
N ILE A 93 2.46 -1.85 -13.46
CA ILE A 93 3.69 -2.51 -13.91
C ILE A 93 3.39 -3.46 -15.08
N LEU A 94 2.34 -4.26 -15.01
CA LEU A 94 1.91 -5.15 -16.09
C LEU A 94 1.60 -4.38 -17.38
N THR A 95 0.92 -3.24 -17.27
CA THR A 95 0.63 -2.37 -18.41
C THR A 95 1.91 -1.84 -19.05
N LYS A 96 2.92 -1.44 -18.26
CA LYS A 96 4.23 -1.00 -18.76
C LYS A 96 4.95 -2.15 -19.49
N ILE A 97 4.93 -3.36 -18.91
CA ILE A 97 5.50 -4.57 -19.54
C ILE A 97 4.84 -4.84 -20.90
N LYS A 98 3.50 -4.85 -20.95
CA LYS A 98 2.72 -5.10 -22.18
C LYS A 98 3.05 -4.08 -23.27
N LYS A 99 3.18 -2.80 -22.92
CA LYS A 99 3.55 -1.74 -23.88
C LYS A 99 4.93 -1.99 -24.49
N LEU A 100 5.93 -2.36 -23.69
CA LEU A 100 7.29 -2.64 -24.18
C LEU A 100 7.35 -3.90 -25.06
N THR A 101 6.65 -4.96 -24.67
CA THR A 101 6.65 -6.21 -25.45
C THR A 101 5.88 -6.10 -26.75
N THR A 102 4.81 -5.30 -26.78
CA THR A 102 4.05 -5.03 -28.01
C THR A 102 4.83 -4.12 -28.96
N SER A 103 5.48 -3.07 -28.45
CA SER A 103 6.29 -2.16 -29.27
C SER A 103 7.46 -2.88 -29.95
N ASN A 104 8.12 -3.81 -29.25
CA ASN A 104 9.23 -4.58 -29.82
C ASN A 104 8.80 -5.58 -30.90
N LYS A 105 7.55 -6.04 -30.92
CA LYS A 105 7.02 -6.92 -31.98
C LYS A 105 6.74 -6.18 -33.29
N ILE A 106 6.52 -4.86 -33.22
CA ILE A 106 6.21 -4.04 -34.40
C ILE A 106 7.49 -3.60 -35.13
N THR A 107 8.61 -3.47 -34.42
CA THR A 107 9.92 -3.11 -35.00
C THR A 107 10.74 -4.31 -35.50
N SER A 108 10.28 -5.53 -35.27
CA SER A 108 10.95 -6.77 -35.70
C SER A 108 10.20 -7.55 -36.79
N ALA A 109 9.18 -6.93 -37.39
CA ALA A 109 8.44 -7.40 -38.57
C ALA A 109 8.74 -6.49 -39.76
#